data_AF-A0A3Q4I7I7-F1
#
_entry.id   AF-A0A3Q4I7I7-F1
#
_cell.length_a   1.000
_cell.length_b   1.000
_cell.length_c   1.000
_cell.angle_alpha   90.00
_cell.angle_beta   90.00
_cell.angle_gamma   90.00
#
_symmetry.space_group_name_H-M   'P 1'
#
loop_
_entity.id
_entity.type
_entity.pdbx_description
1 polymer ?
#
loop_
_entity_poly.entity_id
_entity_poly.type
_entity_poly.pdbx_seq_one_letter_code
_entity_poly.pdbx_strand_id
1 'polypeptide(L)'
;METEILRMICAGQGAVNTEDLVYNLFSGDPTKLSEIICNREKFLSCCPNGQPKVVARTRLRLCRVKDCLGICRSLHLCKNILFSGFCQFTQLRRGCSFSHELTSEHNQRLLRQHELESLSREELCTLLLQSDHTVLPDVSLTTH
;
A
#
# COMPACT_ATOMS: atom_id res chain seq x y z
N MET A 1 13.55 5.33 -11.05
CA MET A 1 14.31 5.33 -9.78
C MET A 1 13.39 5.26 -8.58
N GLU A 2 12.45 6.20 -8.38
CA GLU A 2 11.44 6.09 -7.29
C GLU A 2 10.67 4.76 -7.32
N THR A 3 10.19 4.34 -8.49
CA THR A 3 9.46 3.08 -8.67
C THR A 3 10.31 1.85 -8.31
N GLU A 4 11.62 1.92 -8.50
CA GLU A 4 12.55 0.82 -8.18
C GLU A 4 12.81 0.72 -6.68
N ILE A 5 13.01 1.86 -6.01
CA ILE A 5 13.04 1.93 -4.54
C ILE A 5 11.72 1.42 -3.97
N LEU A 6 10.58 1.89 -4.50
CA LEU A 6 9.26 1.48 -4.02
C LEU A 6 9.06 -0.03 -4.14
N ARG A 7 9.43 -0.63 -5.29
CA ARG A 7 9.38 -2.09 -5.49
C ARG A 7 10.27 -2.83 -4.50
N MET A 8 11.51 -2.37 -4.29
CA MET A 8 12.41 -3.00 -3.33
C MET A 8 11.85 -2.95 -1.90
N ILE A 9 11.28 -1.81 -1.50
CA ILE A 9 10.66 -1.66 -0.18
C ILE A 9 9.41 -2.55 -0.05
N CYS A 10 8.54 -2.58 -1.05
CA CYS A 10 7.34 -3.42 -1.04
C CYS A 10 7.67 -4.92 -0.98
N ALA A 11 8.66 -5.37 -1.75
CA ALA A 11 9.19 -6.74 -1.69
C ALA A 11 9.77 -7.07 -0.31
N GLY A 12 10.35 -6.08 0.38
CA GLY A 12 10.83 -6.14 1.77
C GLY A 12 9.74 -5.96 2.84
N GLN A 13 8.47 -6.25 2.53
CA GLN A 13 7.33 -6.10 3.47
C GLN A 13 7.09 -4.63 3.89
N GLY A 14 7.32 -3.70 2.98
CA GLY A 14 6.94 -2.29 3.10
C GLY A 14 7.91 -1.42 3.90
N ALA A 15 9.00 -1.98 4.45
CA ALA A 15 10.07 -1.19 5.07
C ALA A 15 11.43 -1.86 4.90
N VAL A 16 12.46 -1.10 4.56
CA VAL A 16 13.82 -1.60 4.34
C VAL A 16 14.84 -0.72 5.06
N ASN A 17 15.98 -1.27 5.50
CA ASN A 17 17.03 -0.47 6.10
C ASN A 17 17.62 0.50 5.07
N THR A 18 17.97 1.69 5.53
CA THR A 18 18.54 2.72 4.65
C THR A 18 19.84 2.22 4.00
N GLU A 19 20.66 1.48 4.75
CA GLU A 19 21.92 0.89 4.27
C GLU A 19 21.69 -0.12 3.14
N ASP A 20 20.66 -0.96 3.25
CA ASP A 20 20.32 -1.94 2.21
C ASP A 20 19.94 -1.24 0.89
N LEU A 21 19.20 -0.14 0.95
CA LEU A 21 18.86 0.66 -0.24
C LEU A 21 20.10 1.29 -0.86
N VAL A 22 20.98 1.88 -0.04
CA VAL A 22 22.23 2.49 -0.51
C VAL A 22 23.13 1.46 -1.19
N TYR A 23 23.28 0.28 -0.60
CA TYR A 23 24.12 -0.78 -1.14
C TYR A 23 23.56 -1.34 -2.45
N ASN A 24 22.27 -1.70 -2.49
CA ASN A 24 21.68 -2.40 -3.63
C ASN A 24 21.35 -1.48 -4.82
N LEU A 25 21.03 -0.20 -4.59
CA LEU A 25 20.56 0.71 -5.65
C LEU A 25 21.54 1.84 -5.98
N PHE A 26 22.43 2.19 -5.06
CA PHE A 26 23.31 3.36 -5.21
C PHE A 26 24.80 3.03 -5.11
N SER A 27 25.17 1.75 -5.15
CA SER A 27 26.57 1.29 -5.09
C SER A 27 27.34 1.86 -3.89
N GLY A 28 26.66 2.09 -2.76
CA GLY A 28 27.27 2.64 -1.56
C GLY A 28 27.20 4.17 -1.40
N ASP A 29 26.61 4.91 -2.35
CA ASP A 29 26.50 6.38 -2.28
C ASP A 29 25.18 6.83 -1.59
N PRO A 30 25.22 7.33 -0.34
CA PRO A 30 24.02 7.71 0.40
C PRO A 30 23.39 9.02 -0.07
N THR A 31 24.13 9.88 -0.79
CA THR A 31 23.64 11.21 -1.20
C THR A 31 22.52 11.11 -2.22
N LYS A 32 22.57 10.10 -3.09
CA LYS A 32 21.53 9.85 -4.11
C LYS A 32 20.22 9.36 -3.50
N LEU A 33 20.28 8.59 -2.42
CA LEU A 33 19.08 8.09 -1.76
C LEU A 33 18.30 9.24 -1.10
N SER A 34 19.00 10.18 -0.44
CA SER A 34 18.37 11.27 0.28
C SER A 34 17.59 12.22 -0.65
N GLU A 35 18.07 12.45 -1.87
CA GLU A 35 17.36 13.23 -2.89
C GLU A 35 16.01 12.62 -3.27
N ILE A 36 15.92 11.29 -3.29
CA ILE A 36 14.73 10.57 -3.78
C ILE A 36 13.72 10.33 -2.65
N ILE A 37 14.17 9.93 -1.46
CA ILE A 37 13.26 9.66 -0.32
C ILE A 37 12.65 10.94 0.28
N CYS A 38 13.04 12.12 -0.22
CA CYS A 38 12.39 13.39 0.10
C CYS A 38 10.91 13.43 -0.30
N ASN A 39 10.45 12.58 -1.22
CA ASN A 39 9.06 12.47 -1.61
C ASN A 39 8.21 11.82 -0.49
N ARG A 40 7.67 12.66 0.40
CA ARG A 40 6.87 12.22 1.56
C ARG A 40 5.53 11.56 1.20
N GLU A 41 5.12 11.62 -0.06
CA GLU A 41 3.91 10.92 -0.53
C GLU A 41 4.18 9.44 -0.78
N LYS A 42 5.42 9.09 -1.14
CA LYS A 42 5.87 7.74 -1.48
C LYS A 42 6.75 7.10 -0.39
N PHE A 43 7.47 7.90 0.38
CA PHE A 43 8.46 7.42 1.34
C PHE A 43 8.36 8.11 2.70
N LEU A 44 8.70 7.38 3.75
CA LEU A 44 8.85 7.90 5.10
C LEU A 44 10.12 7.34 5.73
N SER A 45 11.06 8.20 6.07
CA SER A 45 12.24 7.84 6.86
C SER A 45 11.89 7.77 8.34
N CYS A 46 12.33 6.70 9.02
CA CYS A 46 12.15 6.51 10.46
C CYS A 46 13.37 5.78 11.06
N CYS A 47 13.55 5.86 12.37
CA CYS A 47 14.68 5.22 13.06
C CYS A 47 14.21 4.38 14.27
N PRO A 48 13.40 3.32 14.05
CA PRO A 48 12.97 2.45 15.15
C PRO A 48 14.18 1.86 15.88
N ASN A 49 14.23 2.03 17.20
CA ASN A 49 15.33 1.55 18.05
C ASN A 49 16.74 1.97 17.56
N GLY A 50 16.84 3.16 16.95
CA GLY A 50 18.10 3.69 16.42
C GLY A 50 18.55 3.08 15.09
N GLN A 51 17.72 2.26 14.43
CA GLN A 51 18.03 1.64 13.13
C GLN A 51 17.31 2.40 12.00
N PRO A 52 18.02 3.14 11.12
CA PRO A 52 17.40 3.93 10.06
C PRO A 52 16.73 3.07 8.99
N LYS A 53 15.44 3.29 8.76
CA LYS A 53 14.61 2.60 7.77
C LYS A 53 13.85 3.58 6.88
N VAL A 54 13.49 3.11 5.71
CA VAL A 54 12.57 3.79 4.79
C VAL A 54 11.34 2.92 4.62
N VAL A 55 10.16 3.51 4.85
CA VAL A 55 8.84 2.89 4.72
C VAL A 55 8.17 3.39 3.46
N ALA A 56 7.54 2.48 2.71
CA ALA A 56 6.76 2.83 1.52
C ALA A 56 5.38 3.38 1.91
N ARG A 57 4.90 4.38 1.17
CA ARG A 57 3.59 4.99 1.36
C ARG A 57 2.91 5.25 0.02
N THR A 58 1.60 5.44 0.08
CA THR A 58 0.82 5.91 -1.07
C THR A 58 -0.31 6.83 -0.60
N ARG A 59 -0.85 7.62 -1.51
CA ARG A 59 -2.12 8.35 -1.34
C ARG A 59 -3.33 7.53 -1.75
N LEU A 60 -3.14 6.39 -2.41
CA LEU A 60 -4.24 5.52 -2.83
C LEU A 60 -4.91 4.88 -1.60
N ARG A 61 -6.24 4.84 -1.60
CA ARG A 61 -7.08 4.34 -0.48
C ARG A 61 -8.10 3.35 -0.97
N LEU A 62 -8.75 2.61 -0.08
CA LEU A 62 -9.94 1.82 -0.43
C LEU A 62 -11.20 2.70 -0.46
N CYS A 63 -12.03 2.53 -1.49
CA CYS A 63 -13.36 3.10 -1.54
C CYS A 63 -14.28 2.34 -0.57
N ARG A 64 -14.98 3.06 0.30
CA ARG A 64 -15.91 2.48 1.29
C ARG A 64 -17.38 2.74 0.96
N VAL A 65 -17.65 3.41 -0.15
CA VAL A 65 -19.00 3.70 -0.64
C VAL A 65 -19.58 2.45 -1.30
N LYS A 66 -20.73 1.98 -0.82
CA LYS A 66 -21.48 0.89 -1.45
C LYS A 66 -22.04 1.37 -2.80
N ASP A 67 -22.02 0.49 -3.79
CA ASP A 67 -22.53 0.77 -5.14
C ASP A 67 -21.91 2.03 -5.79
N CYS A 68 -20.63 2.29 -5.50
CA CYS A 68 -19.92 3.44 -6.06
C CYS A 68 -19.84 3.35 -7.60
N LEU A 69 -20.23 4.43 -8.28
CA LEU A 69 -20.29 4.54 -9.75
C LEU A 69 -18.92 4.52 -10.46
N GLY A 70 -17.81 4.37 -9.73
CA GLY A 70 -16.46 4.28 -10.33
C GLY A 70 -15.85 5.61 -10.80
N ILE A 71 -16.43 6.73 -10.37
CA ILE A 71 -15.91 8.09 -10.60
C ILE A 71 -15.00 8.59 -9.45
N CYS A 72 -14.79 7.76 -8.43
CA CYS A 72 -13.93 8.11 -7.29
C CYS A 72 -12.43 7.91 -7.63
N ARG A 73 -11.55 8.24 -6.68
CA ARG A 73 -10.08 8.09 -6.81
C ARG A 73 -9.51 7.03 -5.87
N SER A 74 -10.33 6.06 -5.49
CA SER A 74 -9.99 5.04 -4.48
C SER A 74 -10.28 3.65 -5.03
N LEU A 75 -9.47 2.66 -4.64
CA LEU A 75 -9.61 1.29 -5.10
C LEU A 75 -10.95 0.69 -4.67
N HIS A 76 -11.65 0.11 -5.63
CA HIS A 76 -12.85 -0.70 -5.40
C HIS A 76 -12.41 -2.13 -5.11
N LEU A 77 -12.17 -2.43 -3.84
CA LEU A 77 -11.78 -3.76 -3.40
C LEU A 77 -12.29 -4.08 -2.00
N CYS A 78 -12.79 -5.29 -1.83
CA CYS A 78 -13.13 -5.86 -0.54
C CYS A 78 -11.88 -6.01 0.33
N LYS A 79 -11.94 -5.53 1.57
CA LYS A 79 -10.83 -5.63 2.52
C LYS A 79 -10.39 -7.08 2.77
N ASN A 80 -11.32 -8.03 2.77
CA ASN A 80 -10.98 -9.43 3.02
C ASN A 80 -10.21 -10.03 1.82
N ILE A 81 -10.60 -9.69 0.59
CA ILE A 81 -9.83 -10.07 -0.60
C ILE A 81 -8.44 -9.43 -0.56
N LEU A 82 -8.33 -8.15 -0.19
CA LEU A 82 -7.03 -7.50 -0.02
C LEU A 82 -6.14 -8.27 0.96
N PHE A 83 -6.66 -8.61 2.14
CA PHE A 83 -5.88 -9.23 3.22
C PHE A 83 -5.55 -10.70 2.96
N SER A 84 -6.53 -11.54 2.70
CA SER A 84 -6.34 -13.00 2.65
C SER A 84 -6.55 -13.62 1.27
N GLY A 85 -7.02 -12.84 0.29
CA GLY A 85 -7.38 -13.36 -1.04
C GLY A 85 -8.71 -14.10 -1.00
N PHE A 86 -9.35 -14.15 0.16
CA PHE A 86 -10.55 -14.88 0.42
C PHE A 86 -11.56 -14.02 1.17
N CYS A 87 -12.83 -14.10 0.77
CA CYS A 87 -13.92 -13.40 1.43
C CYS A 87 -15.03 -14.39 1.78
N GLN A 88 -15.26 -14.59 3.08
CA GLN A 88 -16.33 -15.48 3.57
C GLN A 88 -17.73 -15.07 3.07
N PHE A 89 -17.91 -13.78 2.74
CA PHE A 89 -19.19 -13.26 2.25
C PHE A 89 -19.53 -13.70 0.83
N THR A 90 -18.56 -14.21 0.05
CA THR A 90 -18.79 -14.77 -1.28
C THR A 90 -19.77 -15.95 -1.24
N GLN A 91 -19.76 -16.73 -0.16
CA GLN A 91 -20.59 -17.92 -0.01
C GLN A 91 -21.98 -17.63 0.60
N LEU A 92 -22.23 -16.39 1.04
CA LEU A 92 -23.52 -16.02 1.63
C LEU A 92 -24.54 -15.71 0.54
N ARG A 93 -25.83 -15.99 0.81
CA ARG A 93 -26.93 -15.72 -0.14
C ARG A 93 -26.99 -14.26 -0.63
N ARG A 94 -26.59 -13.29 0.19
CA ARG A 94 -26.57 -11.86 -0.17
C ARG A 94 -25.28 -11.42 -0.88
N GLY A 95 -24.24 -12.26 -0.91
CA GLY A 95 -22.92 -11.92 -1.43
C GLY A 95 -22.17 -10.87 -0.60
N CYS A 96 -20.97 -10.49 -1.09
CA CYS A 96 -20.21 -9.36 -0.55
C CYS A 96 -20.67 -8.05 -1.22
N SER A 97 -20.83 -6.98 -0.44
CA SER A 97 -21.19 -5.66 -0.98
C SER A 97 -20.03 -4.89 -1.62
N PHE A 98 -18.82 -5.47 -1.65
CA PHE A 98 -17.62 -4.83 -2.20
C PHE A 98 -17.03 -5.67 -3.32
N SER A 99 -16.43 -5.02 -4.32
CA SER A 99 -15.80 -5.69 -5.45
C SER A 99 -14.68 -6.64 -5.01
N HIS A 100 -14.59 -7.81 -5.65
CA HIS A 100 -13.48 -8.75 -5.49
C HIS A 100 -12.48 -8.69 -6.66
N GLU A 101 -12.73 -7.80 -7.62
CA GLU A 101 -11.99 -7.69 -8.88
C GLU A 101 -10.91 -6.60 -8.78
N LEU A 102 -9.70 -7.00 -8.35
CA LEU A 102 -8.54 -6.08 -8.29
C LEU A 102 -8.15 -5.59 -9.69
N THR A 103 -8.28 -6.44 -10.71
CA THR A 103 -7.92 -6.14 -12.10
C THR A 103 -9.00 -5.41 -12.89
N SER A 104 -10.02 -4.85 -12.24
CA SER A 104 -11.03 -4.02 -12.92
C SER A 104 -10.39 -2.81 -13.61
N GLU A 105 -10.98 -2.34 -14.70
CA GLU A 105 -10.48 -1.18 -15.46
C GLU A 105 -10.25 0.06 -14.57
N HIS A 106 -11.21 0.34 -13.68
CA HIS A 106 -11.13 1.42 -12.70
C HIS A 106 -9.89 1.28 -11.81
N ASN A 107 -9.70 0.12 -11.20
CA ASN A 107 -8.57 -0.14 -10.29
C ASN A 107 -7.24 -0.10 -11.04
N GLN A 108 -7.14 -0.73 -12.21
CA GLN A 108 -5.91 -0.72 -13.01
C GLN A 108 -5.49 0.69 -13.42
N ARG A 109 -6.46 1.55 -13.78
CA ARG A 109 -6.19 2.96 -14.09
C ARG A 109 -5.61 3.69 -12.87
N LEU A 110 -6.19 3.50 -11.69
CA LEU A 110 -5.67 4.10 -10.44
C LEU A 110 -4.29 3.54 -10.07
N LEU A 111 -4.08 2.23 -10.19
CA LEU A 111 -2.78 1.61 -9.93
C LEU A 111 -1.70 2.20 -10.84
N ARG A 112 -1.96 2.33 -12.15
CA ARG A 112 -1.04 2.99 -13.09
C ARG A 112 -0.77 4.46 -12.76
N GLN A 113 -1.80 5.21 -12.37
CA GLN A 113 -1.63 6.61 -11.96
C GLN A 113 -0.73 6.78 -10.73
N HIS A 114 -0.66 5.75 -9.88
CA HIS A 114 0.17 5.73 -8.68
C HIS A 114 1.45 4.89 -8.84
N GLU A 115 1.75 4.36 -10.04
CA GLU A 115 2.90 3.48 -10.32
C GLU A 115 2.91 2.18 -9.50
N LEU A 116 1.73 1.62 -9.22
CA LEU A 116 1.53 0.45 -8.36
C LEU A 116 1.04 -0.79 -9.14
N GLU A 117 0.91 -0.72 -10.45
CA GLU A 117 0.34 -1.78 -11.28
C GLU A 117 1.16 -3.06 -11.33
N SER A 118 2.44 -2.99 -10.99
CA SER A 118 3.32 -4.16 -10.91
C SER A 118 3.30 -4.87 -9.56
N LEU A 119 2.64 -4.28 -8.54
CA LEU A 119 2.62 -4.86 -7.20
C LEU A 119 1.62 -6.03 -7.13
N SER A 120 2.04 -7.08 -6.44
CA SER A 120 1.16 -8.17 -6.03
C SER A 120 0.08 -7.68 -5.05
N ARG A 121 -0.93 -8.52 -4.83
CA ARG A 121 -1.98 -8.27 -3.84
C ARG A 121 -1.39 -8.10 -2.44
N GLU A 122 -0.42 -8.93 -2.08
CA GLU A 122 0.23 -8.96 -0.77
C GLU A 122 1.08 -7.70 -0.54
N GLU A 123 1.79 -7.23 -1.56
CA GLU A 123 2.54 -5.97 -1.53
C GLU A 123 1.59 -4.76 -1.43
N LEU A 124 0.50 -4.75 -2.22
CA LEU A 124 -0.53 -3.71 -2.12
C LEU A 124 -1.20 -3.69 -0.75
N CYS A 125 -1.48 -4.86 -0.18
CA CYS A 125 -2.03 -5.01 1.15
C CYS A 125 -1.12 -4.35 2.19
N THR A 126 0.17 -4.67 2.17
CA THR A 126 1.18 -4.09 3.07
C THR A 126 1.27 -2.57 2.91
N LEU A 127 1.36 -2.09 1.67
CA LEU A 127 1.44 -0.66 1.36
C LEU A 127 0.20 0.11 1.85
N LEU A 128 -0.99 -0.46 1.66
CA LEU A 128 -2.25 0.15 2.09
C LEU A 128 -2.39 0.10 3.61
N LEU A 129 -1.97 -0.96 4.31
CA LEU A 129 -1.96 -1.00 5.78
C LEU A 129 -1.08 0.10 6.39
N GLN A 130 0.02 0.45 5.74
CA GLN A 130 0.92 1.54 6.15
C GLN A 130 0.41 2.94 5.78
N SER A 131 -0.62 3.04 4.92
CA SER A 131 -1.04 4.29 4.31
C SER A 131 -2.50 4.69 4.60
N ASP A 132 -3.40 3.72 4.79
CA ASP A 132 -4.85 3.91 4.86
C ASP A 132 -5.40 3.45 6.22
N HIS A 133 -5.66 4.39 7.13
CA HIS A 133 -6.21 4.05 8.44
C HIS A 133 -7.58 3.36 8.36
N THR A 134 -8.33 3.50 7.26
CA THR A 134 -9.64 2.85 7.09
C THR A 134 -9.53 1.35 6.80
N VAL A 135 -8.32 0.82 6.57
CA VAL A 135 -8.10 -0.62 6.47
C VAL A 135 -7.81 -1.26 7.84
N LEU A 136 -7.45 -0.46 8.84
CA LEU A 136 -7.17 -0.95 10.19
C LEU A 136 -8.46 -1.33 10.92
N PRO A 137 -8.38 -2.22 11.93
CA PRO A 137 -9.50 -2.48 12.83
C PRO A 137 -9.95 -1.20 13.54
N ASP A 138 -11.24 -1.10 13.84
CA ASP A 138 -11.75 -0.02 14.68
C ASP A 138 -11.10 -0.08 16.06
N VAL A 139 -10.55 1.03 16.53
CA VAL A 139 -10.07 1.17 17.90
C VAL A 139 -11.27 1.38 18.80
N SER A 140 -11.61 0.39 19.61
CA SER A 140 -12.59 0.56 20.68
C SER A 140 -11.99 1.48 21.74
N LEU A 141 -12.42 2.74 21.79
CA LEU A 141 -12.19 3.59 22.96
C LEU A 141 -13.08 3.07 24.09
N THR A 142 -12.59 2.09 24.85
CA THR A 142 -13.17 1.75 26.15
C THR A 142 -12.89 2.91 27.10
N THR A 143 -13.84 3.84 27.21
CA THR A 143 -13.90 4.78 28.32
C THR A 143 -14.25 3.99 29.58
N HIS A 144 -13.27 3.81 30.47
CA HIS A 144 -13.49 3.36 31.83
C HIS A 144 -14.01 4.51 32.70
#